data_AF-A0AAJ7DU34-F1
#
_entry.id   AF-A0AAJ7DU34-F1
#
_cell.length_a   1.000
_cell.length_b   1.000
_cell.length_c   1.000
_cell.angle_alpha   90.00
_cell.angle_beta   90.00
_cell.angle_gamma   90.00
#
_symmetry.space_group_name_H-M   'P 1'
#
loop_
_entity.id
_entity.type
_entity.pdbx_description
1 polymer ?
#
loop_
_entity_poly.entity_id
_entity_poly.type
_entity_poly.pdbx_seq_one_letter_code
_entity_poly.pdbx_strand_id
1 'polypeptide(L)'
;MQLMCIISNDLTKIIPIMRELLKIHGMSIFRLKNRYRLFQRGLLIHHWDIAIKREGGVTKLSENTIQWALLFRGINPVNMSINNMQMWLNEWIKISSQISKENISLLLHCPILLFYNYQKN
;
A
#
# COMPACT_ATOMS: atom_id res chain seq x y z
N MET A 1 -15.94 27.39 -18.45
CA MET A 1 -14.59 27.40 -17.84
C MET A 1 -14.71 27.59 -16.33
N GLN A 2 -15.24 26.59 -15.63
CA GLN A 2 -15.46 26.63 -14.18
C GLN A 2 -15.30 25.21 -13.64
N LEU A 3 -14.12 24.90 -13.10
CA LEU A 3 -13.83 23.62 -12.43
C LEU A 3 -12.70 23.78 -11.40
N MET A 4 -12.71 24.88 -10.64
CA MET A 4 -11.66 25.19 -9.65
C MET A 4 -12.22 25.77 -8.34
N CYS A 5 -13.36 25.27 -7.87
CA CYS A 5 -13.79 25.49 -6.49
C CYS A 5 -14.37 24.18 -5.94
N ILE A 6 -13.55 23.45 -5.18
CA ILE A 6 -13.84 22.70 -3.93
C ILE A 6 -12.58 21.87 -3.65
N ILE A 7 -11.45 22.52 -3.29
CA ILE A 7 -10.45 21.95 -2.38
C ILE A 7 -9.82 23.11 -1.60
N SER A 8 -10.66 23.90 -0.90
CA SER A 8 -10.19 24.62 0.27
C SER A 8 -10.29 23.63 1.43
N ASN A 9 -9.16 22.98 1.77
CA ASN A 9 -8.99 22.26 3.03
C ASN A 9 -7.48 22.13 3.27
N ASP A 10 -6.94 23.18 3.88
CA ASP A 10 -5.75 23.23 4.72
C ASP A 10 -4.57 22.30 4.33
N LEU A 11 -3.73 22.79 3.41
CA LEU A 11 -2.49 22.12 2.98
C LEU A 11 -1.56 21.76 4.14
N THR A 12 -1.63 22.48 5.27
CA THR A 12 -0.72 22.28 6.42
C THR A 12 -0.94 20.93 7.14
N LYS A 13 -2.16 20.39 7.13
CA LYS A 13 -2.49 19.08 7.73
C LYS A 13 -2.26 17.90 6.79
N ILE A 14 -2.32 18.11 5.47
CA ILE A 14 -2.16 17.05 4.46
C ILE A 14 -0.68 16.72 4.20
N ILE A 15 0.20 17.72 4.28
CA ILE A 15 1.65 17.57 4.08
C ILE A 15 2.29 16.53 5.03
N PRO A 16 2.05 16.52 6.35
CA PRO A 16 2.66 15.53 7.25
C PRO A 16 2.19 14.10 6.96
N ILE A 17 0.89 13.89 6.72
CA ILE A 17 0.35 12.56 6.36
C ILE A 17 0.98 12.05 5.05
N MET A 18 1.11 12.94 4.06
CA MET A 18 1.73 12.59 2.78
C MET A 18 3.22 12.25 2.93
N ARG A 19 3.96 12.96 3.80
CA ARG A 19 5.38 12.66 4.08
C ARG A 19 5.55 11.31 4.74
N GLU A 20 4.69 10.94 5.70
CA GLU A 20 4.76 9.63 6.35
C GLU A 20 4.39 8.49 5.39
N LEU A 21 3.36 8.65 4.55
CA LEU A 21 3.05 7.68 3.49
C LEU A 21 4.20 7.49 2.51
N LEU A 22 4.87 8.57 2.09
CA LEU A 22 6.04 8.49 1.21
C LEU A 22 7.17 7.70 1.87
N LYS A 23 7.43 7.93 3.17
CA LYS A 23 8.47 7.20 3.92
C LYS A 23 8.16 5.70 4.01
N ILE A 24 6.93 5.32 4.35
CA ILE A 24 6.49 3.92 4.46
C ILE A 24 6.69 3.19 3.12
N HIS A 25 6.45 3.87 2.00
CA HIS A 25 6.65 3.30 0.66
C HIS A 25 8.07 3.53 0.10
N GLY A 26 9.03 4.01 0.89
CA GLY A 26 10.43 4.22 0.47
C GLY A 26 10.60 5.28 -0.62
N MET A 27 9.70 6.26 -0.72
CA MET A 27 9.70 7.29 -1.75
C MET A 27 10.30 8.61 -1.27
N SER A 28 11.15 9.21 -2.11
CA SER A 28 11.72 10.54 -1.83
C SER A 28 10.64 11.63 -1.73
N ILE A 29 10.76 12.46 -0.70
CA ILE A 29 9.88 13.59 -0.37
C ILE A 29 10.12 14.78 -1.32
N PHE A 30 11.35 14.94 -1.82
CA PHE A 30 11.79 16.12 -2.56
C PHE A 30 11.35 16.15 -4.03
N ARG A 31 10.58 15.16 -4.50
CA ARG A 31 10.06 15.15 -5.87
C ARG A 31 8.73 15.88 -5.96
N LEU A 32 8.52 16.58 -7.07
CA LEU A 32 7.23 17.17 -7.43
C LEU A 32 6.17 16.08 -7.68
N LYS A 33 4.89 16.44 -7.55
CA LYS A 33 3.74 15.56 -7.82
C LYS A 33 3.65 14.31 -6.92
N ASN A 34 4.06 14.41 -5.66
CA ASN A 34 4.01 13.31 -4.68
C ASN A 34 2.63 12.63 -4.55
N ARG A 35 1.51 13.39 -4.62
CA ARG A 35 0.16 12.81 -4.62
C ARG A 35 -0.08 11.88 -5.81
N TYR A 36 0.31 12.30 -7.01
CA TYR A 36 0.23 11.48 -8.22
C TYR A 36 1.11 10.23 -8.09
N ARG A 37 2.33 10.37 -7.59
CA ARG A 37 3.25 9.23 -7.37
C ARG A 37 2.70 8.22 -6.39
N LEU A 38 2.10 8.68 -5.29
CA LEU A 38 1.40 7.84 -4.31
C LEU A 38 0.21 7.12 -4.95
N PHE A 39 -0.62 7.85 -5.71
CA PHE A 39 -1.73 7.24 -6.45
C PHE A 39 -1.27 6.15 -7.42
N GLN A 40 -0.23 6.42 -8.22
CA GLN A 40 0.38 5.43 -9.10
C GLN A 40 0.94 4.23 -8.34
N ARG A 41 1.55 4.46 -7.18
CA ARG A 41 2.03 3.39 -6.29
C ARG A 41 0.87 2.50 -5.84
N GLY A 42 -0.23 3.10 -5.40
CA GLY A 42 -1.41 2.35 -4.94
C GLY A 42 -2.08 1.56 -6.07
N LEU A 43 -2.18 2.15 -7.27
CA LEU A 43 -2.66 1.43 -8.46
C LEU A 43 -1.76 0.25 -8.82
N LEU A 44 -0.44 0.41 -8.71
CA LEU A 44 0.50 -0.68 -8.99
C LEU A 44 0.32 -1.84 -8.00
N ILE A 45 0.16 -1.54 -6.70
CA ILE A 45 -0.15 -2.55 -5.67
C ILE A 45 -1.46 -3.26 -6.01
N HIS A 46 -2.52 -2.52 -6.33
CA HIS A 46 -3.84 -3.07 -6.66
C HIS A 46 -3.79 -4.01 -7.88
N HIS A 47 -3.12 -3.60 -8.96
CA HIS A 47 -2.97 -4.44 -10.15
C HIS A 47 -2.14 -5.69 -9.87
N TRP A 48 -1.07 -5.57 -9.06
CA TRP A 48 -0.28 -6.71 -8.61
C TRP A 48 -1.11 -7.70 -7.79
N ASP A 49 -1.92 -7.22 -6.85
CA ASP A 49 -2.78 -8.08 -6.03
C ASP A 49 -3.81 -8.85 -6.88
N ILE A 50 -4.38 -8.19 -7.89
CA ILE A 50 -5.28 -8.84 -8.85
C ILE A 50 -4.53 -9.91 -9.66
N ALA A 51 -3.30 -9.61 -10.13
CA ALA A 51 -2.49 -10.56 -10.89
C ALA A 51 -2.12 -11.79 -10.06
N ILE A 52 -1.65 -11.59 -8.82
CA ILE A 52 -1.32 -12.68 -7.89
C ILE A 52 -2.53 -13.60 -7.68
N LYS A 53 -3.72 -13.03 -7.49
CA LYS A 53 -4.95 -13.81 -7.33
C LYS A 53 -5.29 -14.63 -8.58
N ARG A 54 -5.05 -14.07 -9.77
CA ARG A 54 -5.29 -14.75 -11.06
C ARG A 54 -4.29 -15.88 -11.34
N GLU A 55 -3.04 -15.73 -10.92
CA GLU A 55 -1.94 -16.67 -11.19
C GLU A 55 -1.90 -17.87 -10.22
N GLY A 56 -2.93 -18.04 -9.38
CA GLY A 56 -3.02 -19.17 -8.44
C GLY A 56 -2.62 -18.84 -7.00
N GLY A 57 -2.52 -17.55 -6.66
CA GLY A 57 -2.39 -17.07 -5.30
C GLY A 57 -0.96 -17.07 -4.75
N VAL A 58 -0.84 -16.69 -3.48
CA VAL A 58 0.44 -16.44 -2.82
C VAL A 58 1.34 -17.68 -2.73
N THR A 59 0.76 -18.88 -2.70
CA THR A 59 1.50 -20.16 -2.63
C THR A 59 2.27 -20.48 -3.91
N LYS A 60 1.96 -19.83 -5.04
CA LYS A 60 2.68 -20.00 -6.31
C LYS A 60 3.87 -19.05 -6.46
N LEU A 61 4.00 -18.07 -5.56
CA LEU A 61 5.09 -17.11 -5.60
C LEU A 61 6.36 -17.69 -4.98
N SER A 62 7.51 -17.31 -5.52
CA SER A 62 8.80 -17.60 -4.90
C SER A 62 8.94 -16.82 -3.58
N GLU A 63 9.73 -17.34 -2.64
CA GLU A 63 10.00 -16.67 -1.36
C GLU A 63 10.55 -15.25 -1.56
N ASN A 64 11.50 -15.08 -2.49
CA ASN A 64 12.05 -13.76 -2.82
C ASN A 64 10.94 -12.80 -3.31
N THR A 65 10.03 -13.27 -4.16
CA THR A 65 8.90 -12.45 -4.64
C THR A 65 7.98 -12.04 -3.50
N ILE A 66 7.73 -12.93 -2.54
CA ILE A 66 6.90 -12.64 -1.36
C ILE A 66 7.58 -11.60 -0.47
N GLN A 67 8.88 -11.74 -0.20
CA GLN A 67 9.65 -10.76 0.57
C GLN A 67 9.60 -9.37 -0.09
N TRP A 68 9.83 -9.31 -1.41
CA TRP A 68 9.70 -8.06 -2.17
C TRP A 68 8.29 -7.48 -2.12
N ALA A 69 7.26 -8.32 -2.25
CA ALA A 69 5.87 -7.87 -2.15
C ALA A 69 5.56 -7.25 -0.78
N LEU A 70 6.02 -7.86 0.32
CA LEU A 70 5.85 -7.33 1.67
C LEU A 70 6.59 -6.00 1.87
N LEU A 71 7.87 -5.94 1.48
CA LEU A 71 8.67 -4.71 1.53
C LEU A 71 8.02 -3.58 0.73
N PHE A 72 7.47 -3.89 -0.44
CA PHE A 72 6.83 -2.92 -1.31
C PHE A 72 5.59 -2.27 -0.67
N ARG A 73 4.91 -3.02 0.21
CA ARG A 73 3.76 -2.61 1.02
C ARG A 73 4.14 -1.98 2.36
N GLY A 74 5.44 -1.89 2.66
CA GLY A 74 5.95 -1.29 3.90
C GLY A 74 6.06 -2.26 5.08
N ILE A 75 6.01 -3.58 4.83
CA ILE A 75 6.18 -4.62 5.85
C ILE A 75 7.60 -5.18 5.76
N ASN A 76 8.29 -5.28 6.90
CA ASN A 76 9.66 -5.82 6.96
C ASN A 76 9.65 -7.35 7.17
N PRO A 77 10.11 -8.17 6.21
CA PRO A 77 10.10 -9.63 6.31
C PRO A 77 11.30 -10.25 7.05
N VAL A 78 12.32 -9.48 7.46
CA VAL A 78 13.63 -10.01 7.94
C VAL A 78 13.53 -11.07 9.04
N ASN A 79 12.51 -11.02 9.90
CA ASN A 79 12.30 -11.98 11.00
C ASN A 79 11.02 -12.83 10.83
N MET A 80 10.42 -12.89 9.64
CA MET A 80 9.21 -13.69 9.39
C MET A 80 9.55 -15.02 8.73
N SER A 81 8.90 -16.09 9.19
CA SER A 81 8.88 -17.37 8.46
C SER A 81 8.12 -17.22 7.15
N ILE A 82 8.42 -18.07 6.16
CA ILE A 82 7.70 -18.10 4.89
C ILE A 82 6.18 -18.24 5.07
N ASN A 83 5.74 -19.07 6.01
CA ASN A 83 4.32 -19.26 6.31
C ASN A 83 3.66 -17.95 6.79
N ASN A 84 4.34 -17.20 7.67
CA ASN A 84 3.83 -15.92 8.17
C ASN A 84 3.81 -14.86 7.06
N MET A 85 4.84 -14.85 6.21
CA MET A 85 4.89 -13.96 5.06
C MET A 85 3.73 -14.22 4.08
N GLN A 86 3.45 -15.49 3.79
CA GLN A 86 2.35 -15.89 2.93
C GLN A 86 0.98 -15.55 3.54
N MET A 87 0.82 -15.78 4.85
CA MET A 87 -0.40 -15.43 5.59
C MET A 87 -0.67 -13.92 5.50
N TRP A 88 0.35 -13.09 5.79
CA TRP A 88 0.24 -11.64 5.69
C TRP A 88 -0.16 -11.16 4.30
N LEU A 89 0.49 -11.70 3.26
CA LEU A 89 0.20 -11.31 1.89
C LEU A 89 -1.21 -11.77 1.47
N ASN A 90 -1.68 -12.93 1.94
CA ASN A 90 -3.06 -13.38 1.71
C ASN A 90 -4.09 -12.46 2.38
N GLU A 91 -3.88 -12.07 3.64
CA GLU A 91 -4.79 -11.14 4.32
C GLU A 91 -4.79 -9.76 3.66
N TRP A 92 -3.63 -9.29 3.23
CA TRP A 92 -3.53 -8.06 2.44
C TRP A 92 -4.36 -8.15 1.16
N ILE A 93 -4.21 -9.22 0.38
CA ILE A 93 -4.91 -9.40 -0.90
C ILE A 93 -6.42 -9.52 -0.70
N LYS A 94 -6.89 -10.15 0.38
CA LYS A 94 -8.32 -10.18 0.72
C LYS A 94 -8.87 -8.76 0.83
N ILE A 95 -8.20 -7.89 1.59
CA ILE A 95 -8.60 -6.50 1.78
C ILE A 95 -8.49 -5.71 0.48
N SER A 96 -7.35 -5.78 -0.21
CA SER A 96 -7.12 -4.98 -1.41
C SER A 96 -8.05 -5.37 -2.56
N SER A 97 -8.49 -6.62 -2.62
CA SER A 97 -9.47 -7.09 -3.62
C SER A 97 -10.88 -6.52 -3.44
N GLN A 98 -11.19 -6.01 -2.25
CA GLN A 98 -12.47 -5.34 -1.95
C GLN A 98 -12.40 -3.83 -2.22
N ILE A 99 -11.20 -3.27 -2.42
CA ILE A 99 -11.00 -1.85 -2.66
C ILE A 99 -11.16 -1.55 -4.15
N SER A 100 -12.02 -0.59 -4.46
CA SER A 100 -12.21 -0.09 -5.82
C SER A 100 -11.11 0.92 -6.20
N LYS A 101 -10.90 1.14 -7.51
CA LYS A 101 -9.83 2.02 -8.00
C LYS A 101 -10.02 3.49 -7.58
N GLU A 102 -11.25 3.89 -7.29
CA GLU A 102 -11.60 5.22 -6.81
C GLU A 102 -11.13 5.44 -5.36
N ASN A 103 -10.94 4.35 -4.61
CA ASN A 103 -10.60 4.35 -3.18
C ASN A 103 -9.15 3.91 -2.88
N ILE A 104 -8.25 4.07 -3.85
CA ILE A 104 -6.84 3.62 -3.73
C ILE A 104 -6.07 4.31 -2.59
N SER A 105 -6.47 5.51 -2.18
CA SER A 105 -5.89 6.15 -1.00
C SER A 105 -6.02 5.27 0.25
N LEU A 106 -7.14 4.55 0.41
CA LEU A 106 -7.35 3.63 1.53
C LEU A 106 -6.31 2.50 1.56
N LEU A 107 -6.00 1.94 0.38
CA LEU A 107 -5.00 0.87 0.24
C LEU A 107 -3.60 1.33 0.67
N LEU A 108 -3.26 2.60 0.44
CA LEU A 108 -1.98 3.19 0.88
C LEU A 108 -1.92 3.38 2.40
N HIS A 109 -3.07 3.50 3.06
CA HIS A 109 -3.16 3.61 4.52
C HIS A 109 -3.24 2.25 5.24
N CYS A 110 -3.57 1.17 4.51
CA CYS A 110 -3.66 -0.19 5.05
C CYS A 110 -2.42 -0.65 5.84
N PRO A 111 -1.16 -0.34 5.48
CA PRO A 111 0.00 -0.79 6.26
C PRO A 111 -0.04 -0.25 7.69
N ILE A 112 -0.46 1.00 7.86
CA ILE A 112 -0.59 1.65 9.18
C ILE A 112 -1.74 1.01 9.96
N LEU A 113 -2.90 0.84 9.33
CA LEU A 113 -4.08 0.26 9.96
C LEU A 113 -3.88 -1.20 10.39
N LEU A 114 -3.22 -2.00 9.55
CA LEU A 114 -2.95 -3.40 9.83
C LEU A 114 -1.84 -3.56 10.88
N PHE A 115 -0.79 -2.75 10.83
CA PHE A 115 0.28 -2.78 11.83
C PHE A 115 -0.22 -2.39 13.23
N TYR A 116 -1.09 -1.37 13.31
CA TYR A 116 -1.70 -0.95 14.57
C TYR A 116 -2.55 -2.06 15.22
N ASN A 117 -3.20 -2.90 14.39
CA ASN A 117 -3.99 -4.03 14.87
C ASN A 117 -3.14 -5.26 15.22
N TYR A 118 -1.93 -5.40 14.65
CA TYR A 118 -1.06 -6.57 14.91
C TYR A 118 -0.36 -6.50 16.28
N GLN A 119 -0.10 -5.31 16.83
CA GLN A 119 0.53 -5.16 18.16
C GLN A 119 -0.41 -5.44 19.35
N LYS A 120 -1.70 -5.78 19.12
CA LYS A 120 -2.72 -5.86 20.16
C LYS A 120 -3.18 -7.27 20.55
N ASN A 121 -2.54 -8.33 20.04
CA ASN A 121 -2.82 -9.71 20.44
C ASN A 121 -1.56 -10.41 20.94
#